data_AF-A0A023UHN7-F1
#
_entry.id   AF-A0A023UHN7-F1
#
_cell.length_a   1.000
_cell.length_b   1.000
_cell.length_c   1.000
_cell.angle_alpha   90.00
_cell.angle_beta   90.00
_cell.angle_gamma   90.00
#
_symmetry.space_group_name_H-M   'P 1'
#
loop_
_entity.id
_entity.type
_entity.pdbx_description
1 polymer ?
#
loop_
_entity_poly.entity_id
_entity_poly.type
_entity_poly.pdbx_seq_one_letter_code
_entity_poly.pdbx_strand_id
1 'polypeptide(L)'
;IPDSVDVVVAPSAVHLSTAIAANTSKQLKIAAQNVYLEGNGAWTGETSVEMLQDMGLEYVIIGHSERRRIMGETDEQSAKKAKRALEKDMTVIFCVGETLDERKANRTMEVNIAQLEALSKELGESK
;
A
#
# COMPACT_ATOMS: atom_id res chain seq x y z
N ILE A 1 -14.40 -18.11 -7.03
CA ILE A 1 -14.61 -17.21 -5.89
C ILE A 1 -16.03 -16.68 -6.04
N PRO A 2 -16.83 -16.52 -4.97
CA PRO A 2 -18.17 -15.93 -5.10
C PRO A 2 -18.09 -14.53 -5.72
N ASP A 3 -19.03 -14.16 -6.59
CA ASP A 3 -18.97 -12.89 -7.33
C ASP A 3 -19.04 -11.64 -6.43
N SER A 4 -19.45 -11.79 -5.18
CA SER A 4 -19.51 -10.74 -4.17
C SER A 4 -18.19 -10.55 -3.39
N VAL A 5 -17.09 -11.19 -3.81
CA VAL A 5 -15.81 -11.19 -3.07
C VAL A 5 -14.65 -10.91 -4.01
N ASP A 6 -13.93 -9.82 -3.75
CA ASP A 6 -12.63 -9.57 -4.35
C ASP A 6 -11.52 -10.27 -3.56
N VAL A 7 -10.66 -11.02 -4.25
CA VAL A 7 -9.52 -11.71 -3.63
C VAL A 7 -8.22 -11.14 -4.18
N VAL A 8 -7.34 -10.70 -3.27
CA VAL A 8 -6.05 -10.12 -3.61
C VAL A 8 -4.95 -10.88 -2.86
N VAL A 9 -3.86 -11.23 -3.54
CA VAL A 9 -2.68 -11.86 -2.94
C VAL A 9 -1.45 -10.97 -3.16
N ALA A 10 -0.72 -10.68 -2.07
CA ALA A 10 0.48 -9.84 -2.10
C ALA A 10 1.75 -10.65 -1.80
N PRO A 11 2.38 -11.29 -2.81
CA PRO A 11 3.64 -12.00 -2.61
C PRO A 11 4.80 -11.00 -2.41
N SER A 12 5.95 -11.49 -1.95
CA SER A 12 7.18 -10.69 -1.94
C SER A 12 7.55 -10.23 -3.34
N ALA A 13 8.19 -9.08 -3.48
CA ALA A 13 8.56 -8.49 -4.78
C ALA A 13 9.31 -9.46 -5.72
N VAL A 14 10.23 -10.27 -5.17
CA VAL A 14 11.01 -11.27 -5.94
C VAL A 14 10.18 -12.41 -6.55
N HIS A 15 8.93 -12.59 -6.09
CA HIS A 15 8.00 -13.61 -6.58
C HIS A 15 6.82 -13.01 -7.37
N LEU A 16 6.78 -11.70 -7.59
CA LEU A 16 5.66 -11.04 -8.28
C LEU A 16 5.45 -11.60 -9.69
N SER A 17 6.51 -11.66 -10.51
CA SER A 17 6.42 -12.17 -11.88
C SER A 17 5.94 -13.62 -11.93
N THR A 18 6.43 -14.46 -11.01
CA THR A 18 5.99 -15.85 -10.88
C THR A 18 4.53 -15.95 -10.48
N ALA A 19 4.08 -15.14 -9.52
CA ALA A 19 2.68 -15.13 -9.08
C ALA A 19 1.73 -14.65 -10.18
N ILE A 20 2.11 -13.62 -10.94
CA ILE A 20 1.36 -13.14 -12.11
C ILE A 20 1.23 -14.25 -13.15
N ALA A 21 2.34 -14.88 -13.52
CA ALA A 21 2.34 -15.94 -14.53
C ALA A 21 1.56 -17.19 -14.09
N ALA A 22 1.59 -17.52 -12.79
CA ALA A 22 0.85 -18.66 -12.24
C ALA A 22 -0.64 -18.38 -12.02
N ASN A 23 -1.06 -17.11 -11.99
CA ASN A 23 -2.45 -16.75 -11.75
C ASN A 23 -3.31 -17.00 -12.99
N THR A 24 -4.09 -18.07 -12.96
CA THR A 24 -5.04 -18.44 -14.02
C THR A 24 -6.47 -17.95 -13.74
N SER A 25 -6.70 -17.33 -12.57
CA SER A 25 -8.03 -16.87 -12.14
C SER A 25 -8.23 -15.40 -12.50
N LYS A 26 -9.35 -15.08 -13.14
CA LYS A 26 -9.76 -13.69 -13.41
C LYS A 26 -10.26 -12.94 -12.16
N GLN A 27 -10.67 -13.69 -11.14
CA GLN A 27 -11.23 -13.16 -9.89
C GLN A 27 -10.16 -12.96 -8.80
N LEU A 28 -8.93 -13.47 -9.02
CA LEU A 28 -7.81 -13.27 -8.12
C LEU A 28 -6.91 -12.17 -8.68
N LYS A 29 -6.62 -11.17 -7.87
CA LYS A 29 -5.71 -10.06 -8.20
C LYS A 29 -4.38 -10.25 -7.48
N ILE A 30 -3.31 -9.78 -8.11
CA ILE A 30 -1.97 -9.75 -7.50
C ILE A 30 -1.68 -8.32 -7.08
N ALA A 31 -1.17 -8.15 -5.86
CA ALA A 31 -0.74 -6.87 -5.31
C ALA A 31 0.75 -6.88 -5.00
N ALA A 32 1.38 -5.71 -5.02
CA ALA A 32 2.69 -5.54 -4.40
C ALA A 32 2.55 -5.23 -2.90
N GLN A 33 3.58 -5.57 -2.13
CA GLN A 33 3.60 -5.33 -0.68
C GLN A 33 4.01 -3.90 -0.30
N ASN A 34 4.64 -3.16 -1.22
CA ASN A 34 5.10 -1.79 -1.01
C ASN A 34 5.51 -1.14 -2.34
N VAL A 35 5.54 0.19 -2.36
CA VAL A 35 6.20 1.02 -3.38
C VAL A 35 7.04 2.09 -2.71
N TYR A 36 7.97 2.68 -3.45
CA TYR A 36 8.69 3.86 -3.02
C TYR A 36 7.85 5.13 -3.17
N LEU A 37 8.26 6.18 -2.45
CA LEU A 37 7.56 7.46 -2.42
C LEU A 37 7.74 8.26 -3.73
N GLU A 38 8.87 8.09 -4.40
CA GLU A 38 9.18 8.72 -5.68
C GLU A 38 8.95 7.75 -6.86
N GLY A 39 8.97 8.31 -8.07
CA GLY A 39 8.98 7.53 -9.31
C GLY A 39 10.33 6.89 -9.62
N ASN A 40 10.50 6.51 -10.87
CA ASN A 40 11.78 6.00 -11.39
C ASN A 40 12.92 6.99 -11.10
N GLY A 41 14.02 6.49 -10.52
CA GLY A 41 15.14 7.33 -10.11
C GLY A 41 16.25 6.55 -9.40
N ALA A 42 17.18 7.29 -8.79
CA ALA A 42 18.35 6.74 -8.11
C ALA A 42 18.02 6.23 -6.69
N TRP A 43 17.16 5.21 -6.62
CA TRP A 43 16.65 4.61 -5.39
C TRP A 43 16.95 3.11 -5.35
N THR A 44 18.25 2.76 -5.28
CA THR A 44 18.68 1.36 -5.35
C THR A 44 17.97 0.48 -4.33
N GLY A 45 17.34 -0.59 -4.81
CA GLY A 45 16.61 -1.58 -3.98
C GLY A 45 15.11 -1.29 -3.85
N GLU A 46 14.65 -0.13 -4.28
CA GLU A 46 13.25 0.24 -4.21
C GLU A 46 12.46 -0.11 -5.49
N THR A 47 11.14 -0.20 -5.37
CA THR A 47 10.21 -0.46 -6.48
C THR A 47 9.28 0.74 -6.66
N SER A 48 9.24 1.31 -7.85
CA SER A 48 8.32 2.42 -8.16
C SER A 48 6.92 1.91 -8.52
N VAL A 49 5.93 2.81 -8.45
CA VAL A 49 4.58 2.55 -8.96
C VAL A 49 4.60 2.22 -10.45
N GLU A 50 5.39 2.95 -11.23
CA GLU A 50 5.53 2.72 -12.68
C GLU A 50 6.04 1.32 -13.01
N MET A 51 6.99 0.79 -12.24
CA MET A 51 7.49 -0.59 -12.44
C MET A 51 6.39 -1.62 -12.20
N LEU A 52 5.51 -1.41 -11.22
CA LEU A 52 4.39 -2.31 -10.97
C LEU A 52 3.34 -2.24 -12.08
N GLN A 53 3.05 -1.04 -12.59
CA GLN A 53 2.12 -0.87 -13.71
C GLN A 53 2.65 -1.53 -14.99
N ASP A 54 3.95 -1.42 -15.26
CA ASP A 54 4.61 -2.11 -16.38
C ASP A 54 4.46 -3.63 -16.29
N MET A 55 4.44 -4.18 -15.06
CA MET A 55 4.15 -5.59 -14.79
C MET A 55 2.64 -5.94 -14.87
N GLY A 56 1.76 -4.96 -15.10
CA GLY A 56 0.30 -5.15 -15.15
C GLY A 56 -0.37 -5.25 -13.79
N LEU A 57 0.27 -4.79 -12.72
CA LEU A 57 -0.33 -4.78 -11.38
C LEU A 57 -1.24 -3.56 -11.18
N GLU A 58 -2.37 -3.81 -10.53
CA GLU A 58 -3.38 -2.80 -10.21
C GLU A 58 -3.49 -2.52 -8.71
N TYR A 59 -2.87 -3.33 -7.85
CA TYR A 59 -3.05 -3.26 -6.39
C TYR A 59 -1.72 -3.11 -5.65
N VAL A 60 -1.71 -2.35 -4.56
CA VAL A 60 -0.54 -2.20 -3.68
C VAL A 60 -0.92 -1.99 -2.23
N ILE A 61 -0.19 -2.64 -1.32
CA ILE A 61 -0.27 -2.39 0.12
C ILE A 61 0.64 -1.22 0.49
N ILE A 62 0.13 -0.28 1.29
CA ILE A 62 0.87 0.91 1.74
C ILE A 62 0.62 1.14 3.23
N GLY A 63 1.66 1.53 3.97
CA GLY A 63 1.55 1.82 5.39
C GLY A 63 1.39 0.58 6.27
N HIS A 64 1.86 -0.60 5.83
CA HIS A 64 1.82 -1.82 6.66
C HIS A 64 2.54 -1.60 8.00
N SER A 65 2.03 -2.21 9.07
CA SER A 65 2.55 -1.98 10.43
C SER A 65 4.05 -2.29 10.57
N GLU A 66 4.55 -3.30 9.86
CA GLU A 66 5.98 -3.64 9.81
C GLU A 66 6.81 -2.52 9.18
N ARG A 67 6.30 -1.86 8.13
CA ARG A 67 6.99 -0.72 7.51
C ARG A 67 7.04 0.47 8.46
N ARG A 68 5.94 0.76 9.14
CA ARG A 68 5.85 1.86 10.12
C ARG A 68 6.78 1.64 11.30
N ARG A 69 6.77 0.43 11.87
CA ARG A 69 7.43 0.14 13.16
C ARG A 69 8.87 -0.34 13.01
N ILE A 70 9.14 -1.21 12.05
CA ILE A 70 10.46 -1.82 11.86
C ILE A 70 11.29 -0.97 10.89
N MET A 71 10.67 -0.49 9.81
CA MET A 71 11.37 0.29 8.78
C MET A 71 11.29 1.81 8.99
N GLY A 72 10.54 2.27 9.99
CA GLY A 72 10.43 3.69 10.35
C GLY A 72 9.62 4.55 9.37
N GLU A 73 8.72 3.94 8.60
CA GLU A 73 7.87 4.67 7.64
C GLU A 73 6.86 5.57 8.35
N THR A 74 6.92 6.88 8.12
CA THR A 74 6.02 7.85 8.75
C THR A 74 4.63 7.88 8.11
N ASP A 75 3.68 8.53 8.78
CA ASP A 75 2.33 8.74 8.25
C ASP A 75 2.36 9.56 6.95
N GLU A 76 3.19 10.58 6.89
CA GLU A 76 3.38 11.42 5.70
C GLU A 76 4.02 10.64 4.55
N GLN A 77 5.00 9.78 4.84
CA GLN A 77 5.61 8.93 3.81
C GLN A 77 4.60 7.93 3.26
N SER A 78 3.80 7.30 4.12
CA SER A 78 2.72 6.39 3.72
C SER A 78 1.67 7.12 2.87
N ALA A 79 1.27 8.33 3.29
CA ALA A 79 0.31 9.17 2.56
C ALA A 79 0.82 9.56 1.17
N LYS A 80 2.08 9.99 1.04
CA LYS A 80 2.68 10.34 -0.26
C LYS A 80 2.76 9.14 -1.20
N LYS A 81 3.14 7.96 -0.70
CA LYS A 81 3.11 6.71 -1.46
C LYS A 81 1.70 6.40 -1.95
N ALA A 82 0.70 6.52 -1.07
CA ALA A 82 -0.69 6.24 -1.39
C ALA A 82 -1.23 7.20 -2.46
N LYS A 83 -1.00 8.50 -2.30
CA LYS A 83 -1.35 9.49 -3.34
C LYS A 83 -0.72 9.15 -4.67
N ARG A 84 0.59 8.88 -4.71
CA ARG A 84 1.27 8.53 -5.97
C ARG A 84 0.66 7.31 -6.63
N ALA A 85 0.36 6.26 -5.86
CA ALA A 85 -0.27 5.06 -6.38
C ALA A 85 -1.68 5.35 -6.93
N LEU A 86 -2.46 6.17 -6.23
CA LEU A 86 -3.80 6.60 -6.67
C LEU A 86 -3.76 7.49 -7.92
N GLU A 87 -2.81 8.43 -8.02
CA GLU A 87 -2.58 9.28 -9.21
C GLU A 87 -2.16 8.47 -10.44
N LYS A 88 -1.76 7.21 -10.24
CA LYS A 88 -1.40 6.24 -11.26
C LYS A 88 -2.46 5.14 -11.38
N ASP A 89 -3.68 5.41 -10.96
CA ASP A 89 -4.83 4.50 -11.10
C ASP A 89 -4.65 3.13 -10.42
N MET A 90 -3.76 3.01 -9.44
CA MET A 90 -3.68 1.81 -8.61
C MET A 90 -4.73 1.84 -7.50
N THR A 91 -5.26 0.67 -7.17
CA THR A 91 -6.04 0.44 -5.96
C THR A 91 -5.11 0.28 -4.76
N VAL A 92 -5.24 1.18 -3.79
CA VAL A 92 -4.40 1.18 -2.58
C VAL A 92 -5.09 0.45 -1.43
N ILE A 93 -4.41 -0.55 -0.88
CA ILE A 93 -4.75 -1.18 0.40
C ILE A 93 -3.99 -0.40 1.48
N PHE A 94 -4.59 0.68 1.98
CA PHE A 94 -3.96 1.58 2.95
C PHE A 94 -4.13 1.04 4.37
N CYS A 95 -3.03 0.67 5.02
CA CYS A 95 -3.06 0.11 6.36
C CYS A 95 -2.94 1.20 7.43
N VAL A 96 -3.84 1.11 8.41
CA VAL A 96 -3.84 1.90 9.65
C VAL A 96 -3.97 0.96 10.84
N GLY A 97 -3.51 1.39 12.01
CA GLY A 97 -3.62 0.60 13.22
C GLY A 97 -2.70 1.07 14.33
N GLU A 98 -3.20 0.97 15.55
CA GLU A 98 -2.48 1.25 16.77
C GLU A 98 -1.62 0.07 17.25
N THR A 99 -0.68 0.35 18.15
CA THR A 99 0.08 -0.63 18.92
C THR A 99 -0.75 -1.16 20.09
N LEU A 100 -0.32 -2.28 20.68
CA LEU A 100 -0.94 -2.80 21.88
C LEU A 100 -0.90 -1.79 23.05
N ASP A 101 0.18 -1.01 23.17
CA ASP A 101 0.33 -0.04 24.25
C ASP A 101 -0.53 1.21 24.02
N GLU A 102 -0.62 1.70 22.78
CA GLU A 102 -1.56 2.77 22.42
C GLU A 102 -3.01 2.33 22.67
N ARG A 103 -3.36 1.09 22.33
CA ARG A 103 -4.68 0.52 22.62
C ARG A 103 -4.95 0.47 24.12
N LYS A 104 -4.00 0.00 24.94
CA LYS A 104 -4.12 -0.03 26.40
C LYS A 104 -4.24 1.37 27.00
N ALA A 105 -3.67 2.38 26.33
CA ALA A 105 -3.80 3.78 26.69
C ALA A 105 -5.07 4.45 26.13
N ASN A 106 -6.00 3.69 25.51
CA ASN A 106 -7.22 4.18 24.87
C ASN A 106 -6.97 5.19 23.72
N ARG A 107 -5.83 5.07 23.02
CA ARG A 107 -5.44 5.94 21.90
C ARG A 107 -5.75 5.38 20.52
N THR A 108 -6.51 4.27 20.42
CA THR A 108 -6.86 3.62 19.14
C THR A 108 -7.43 4.61 18.12
N MET A 109 -8.42 5.42 18.51
CA MET A 109 -9.04 6.38 17.59
C MET A 109 -8.08 7.52 17.24
N GLU A 110 -7.34 8.04 18.22
CA GLU A 110 -6.35 9.11 18.01
C GLU A 110 -5.32 8.70 16.95
N VAL A 111 -4.74 7.50 17.10
CA VAL A 111 -3.72 6.98 16.18
C VAL A 111 -4.30 6.73 14.79
N ASN A 112 -5.45 6.05 14.69
CA ASN A 112 -6.04 5.71 13.39
C ASN A 112 -6.54 6.95 12.65
N ILE A 113 -7.09 7.95 13.37
CA ILE A 113 -7.49 9.23 12.78
C ILE A 113 -6.26 9.97 12.26
N ALA A 114 -5.19 10.11 13.06
CA ALA A 114 -3.98 10.82 12.62
C ALA A 114 -3.38 10.20 11.33
N GLN A 115 -3.34 8.86 11.26
CA GLN A 115 -2.86 8.14 10.07
C GLN A 115 -3.74 8.38 8.83
N LEU A 116 -5.06 8.47 8.99
CA LEU A 116 -6.00 8.79 7.91
C LEU A 116 -5.99 10.28 7.55
N GLU A 117 -5.81 11.17 8.51
CA GLU A 117 -5.68 12.61 8.29
C GLU A 117 -4.44 12.94 7.46
N ALA A 118 -3.32 12.25 7.72
CA ALA A 118 -2.12 12.38 6.89
C ALA A 118 -2.42 12.04 5.41
N LEU A 119 -3.17 10.95 5.16
CA LEU A 119 -3.62 10.58 3.82
C LEU A 119 -4.54 11.64 3.22
N SER A 120 -5.59 12.04 3.95
CA SER A 120 -6.56 13.03 3.50
C SER A 120 -5.89 14.36 3.14
N LYS A 121 -4.91 14.81 3.93
CA LYS A 121 -4.17 16.04 3.69
C LYS A 121 -3.36 15.98 2.39
N GLU A 122 -2.75 14.84 2.10
CA GLU A 122 -1.93 14.67 0.90
C GLU A 122 -2.79 14.59 -0.37
N LEU A 123 -3.95 13.92 -0.29
CA LEU A 123 -4.93 13.86 -1.38
C LEU A 123 -5.63 15.20 -1.64
N GLY A 124 -5.69 16.08 -0.64
CA GLY A 124 -6.41 17.35 -0.71
C GLY A 124 -7.93 17.17 -0.66
N GLU A 125 -8.67 18.28 -0.76
CA GLU A 125 -10.12 18.20 -0.96
C GLU A 125 -10.39 17.63 -2.36
N SER A 126 -11.07 16.49 -2.43
CA SER A 126 -11.61 15.99 -3.69
C SER A 126 -12.51 17.07 -4.30
N LYS A 127 -12.22 17.48 -5.54
CA LYS A 127 -13.14 18.31 -6.34
C LYS A 127 -14.39 17.53 -6.72
#